data_AF-E5CDC0-F1
#
_entry.id   AF-E5CDC0-F1
#
_cell.length_a   1.000
_cell.length_b   1.000
_cell.length_c   1.000
_cell.angle_alpha   90.00
_cell.angle_beta   90.00
_cell.angle_gamma   90.00
#
_symmetry.space_group_name_H-M   'P 1'
#
loop_
_entity.id
_entity.type
_entity.pdbx_description
1 polymer ?
#
loop_
_entity_poly.entity_id
_entity_poly.type
_entity_poly.pdbx_seq_one_letter_code
_entity_poly.pdbx_strand_id
1 'polypeptide(L)'
;MEQFFLYGEREIAYLKSKDKRLREVIDKVGIVKRRVIPDLFTALVHSIVGQQISTKAHETIWRKMSDALGEVTPEKVLNLPPEALQAMIKYDSGDAPRIQHFMKVHDFAATIDV
;
A
#
# COMPACT_ATOMS: atom_id res chain seq x y z
N MET A 1 1.22 4.33 16.40
CA MET A 1 1.85 5.68 16.31
C MET A 1 2.18 5.91 14.83
N GLU A 2 1.68 6.99 14.21
CA GLU A 2 1.97 7.24 12.78
C GLU A 2 3.47 7.52 12.59
N GLN A 3 4.13 6.75 11.72
CA GLN A 3 5.52 6.96 11.34
C GLN A 3 5.59 7.61 9.96
N PHE A 4 6.55 8.51 9.77
CA PHE A 4 6.76 9.22 8.52
C PHE A 4 8.18 9.00 8.01
N PHE A 5 8.33 9.03 6.68
CA PHE A 5 9.64 8.96 6.04
C PHE A 5 10.46 10.18 6.45
N LEU A 6 11.64 9.94 7.01
CA LEU A 6 12.48 10.99 7.58
C LEU A 6 13.44 11.53 6.52
N TYR A 7 13.33 12.83 6.26
CA TYR A 7 14.22 13.60 5.41
C TYR A 7 14.16 15.07 5.82
N GLY A 8 15.13 15.87 5.39
CA GLY A 8 15.18 17.28 5.79
C GLY A 8 15.90 18.17 4.79
N GLU A 9 16.47 19.27 5.31
CA GLU A 9 17.09 20.33 4.51
C GLU A 9 18.17 19.83 3.56
N ARG A 10 18.94 18.80 3.96
CA ARG A 10 20.00 18.23 3.12
C ARG A 10 19.43 17.64 1.83
N GLU A 11 18.43 16.76 1.94
CA GLU A 11 17.80 16.12 0.79
C GLU A 11 17.03 17.14 -0.07
N ILE A 12 16.36 18.10 0.57
CA ILE A 12 15.63 19.18 -0.08
C ILE A 12 16.57 20.08 -0.88
N ALA A 13 17.65 20.57 -0.27
CA ALA A 13 18.64 21.42 -0.92
C ALA A 13 19.28 20.71 -2.11
N TYR A 14 19.58 19.41 -1.96
CA TYR A 14 20.08 18.59 -3.05
C TYR A 14 19.11 18.56 -4.23
N LEU A 15 17.84 18.19 -4.02
CA LEU A 15 16.84 18.13 -5.10
C LEU A 15 16.60 19.51 -5.76
N LYS A 16 16.50 20.58 -4.96
CA LYS A 16 16.37 21.96 -5.47
C LYS A 16 17.57 22.39 -6.31
N SER A 17 18.77 21.87 -6.04
CA SER A 17 19.97 22.19 -6.84
C SER A 17 19.99 21.49 -8.21
N LYS A 18 19.31 20.35 -8.35
CA LYS A 18 19.34 19.51 -9.56
C LYS A 18 18.34 19.91 -10.63
N ASP A 19 17.18 20.47 -10.26
CA ASP A 19 16.12 20.82 -11.21
C ASP A 19 15.36 22.07 -10.76
N LYS A 20 15.25 23.07 -11.66
CA LYS A 20 14.58 24.36 -11.40
C LYS A 20 13.06 24.21 -11.28
N ARG A 21 12.43 23.35 -12.08
CA ARG A 21 10.98 23.08 -12.00
C ARG A 21 10.66 22.33 -10.72
N LEU A 22 11.48 21.34 -10.36
CA LEU A 22 11.33 20.64 -9.08
C LEU A 22 11.51 21.60 -7.90
N ARG A 23 12.48 22.53 -7.98
CA ARG A 23 12.65 23.59 -6.98
C ARG A 23 11.38 24.41 -6.78
N GLU A 24 10.79 24.92 -7.85
CA GLU A 24 9.56 25.70 -7.77
C GLU A 24 8.39 24.92 -7.14
N VAL A 25 8.30 23.61 -7.43
CA VAL A 25 7.30 22.74 -6.81
C VAL A 25 7.57 22.55 -5.32
N ILE A 26 8.82 22.26 -4.94
CA ILE A 26 9.22 22.10 -3.53
C ILE A 26 8.96 23.38 -2.74
N ASP A 27 9.27 24.55 -3.31
CA ASP A 27 9.05 25.85 -2.65
C ASP A 27 7.56 26.17 -2.45
N LYS A 28 6.69 25.65 -3.33
CA LYS A 28 5.22 25.79 -3.21
C LYS A 28 4.60 24.76 -2.26
N VAL A 29 5.05 23.51 -2.31
CA VAL A 29 4.45 22.39 -1.57
C VAL A 29 5.00 22.27 -0.15
N GLY A 30 6.28 22.59 0.06
CA GLY A 30 6.97 22.40 1.34
C GLY A 30 7.27 20.94 1.67
N ILE A 31 7.43 20.64 2.96
CA ILE A 31 7.68 19.29 3.48
C ILE A 31 6.45 18.39 3.21
N VAL A 32 6.67 17.29 2.49
CA VAL A 32 5.71 16.23 2.23
C VAL A 32 5.82 15.16 3.31
N LYS A 33 4.77 15.02 4.12
CA LYS A 33 4.70 13.97 5.14
C LYS A 33 4.24 12.66 4.52
N ARG A 34 5.17 11.76 4.21
CA ARG A 34 4.87 10.42 3.69
C ARG A 34 4.77 9.39 4.80
N ARG A 35 3.58 8.84 5.05
CA ARG A 35 3.38 7.76 6.03
C ARG A 35 4.19 6.51 5.66
N VAL A 36 4.71 5.82 6.67
CA VAL A 36 5.46 4.57 6.58
C VAL A 36 4.66 3.46 7.28
N ILE A 37 4.65 2.28 6.65
CA ILE A 37 4.17 1.02 7.26
C ILE A 37 5.43 0.28 7.70
N PRO A 38 5.75 0.19 9.01
CA PRO A 38 7.03 -0.35 9.47
C PRO A 38 7.15 -1.86 9.26
N ASP A 39 6.04 -2.59 9.40
CA ASP A 39 6.01 -4.02 9.17
C ASP A 39 6.08 -4.32 7.67
N LEU A 40 7.10 -5.07 7.26
CA LEU A 40 7.39 -5.31 5.85
C LEU A 40 6.31 -6.15 5.17
N PHE A 41 5.76 -7.15 5.86
CA PHE A 41 4.71 -8.00 5.30
C PHE A 41 3.44 -7.18 5.08
N THR A 42 3.01 -6.42 6.10
CA THR A 42 1.88 -5.49 6.02
C THR A 42 2.10 -4.47 4.90
N ALA A 43 3.30 -3.89 4.78
CA ALA A 43 3.64 -2.93 3.74
C ALA A 43 3.55 -3.55 2.34
N LEU A 44 3.97 -4.81 2.19
CA LEU A 44 3.89 -5.54 0.94
C LEU A 44 2.43 -5.86 0.58
N VAL A 45 1.64 -6.40 1.51
CA VAL A 45 0.21 -6.68 1.28
C VAL A 45 -0.52 -5.39 0.92
N HIS A 46 -0.33 -4.31 1.69
CA HIS A 46 -0.87 -2.98 1.37
C HIS A 46 -0.47 -2.53 -0.04
N SER A 47 0.80 -2.70 -0.42
CA SER A 47 1.27 -2.33 -1.76
C SER A 47 0.58 -3.13 -2.85
N ILE A 48 0.37 -4.43 -2.67
CA ILE A 48 -0.23 -5.27 -3.72
C ILE A 48 -1.75 -5.04 -3.82
N VAL A 49 -2.44 -4.89 -2.69
CA VAL A 49 -3.88 -4.55 -2.66
C VAL A 49 -4.16 -3.24 -3.40
N GLY A 50 -3.25 -2.28 -3.30
CA GLY A 50 -3.36 -0.96 -3.92
C GLY A 50 -2.97 -0.87 -5.38
N GLN A 51 -2.44 -1.93 -5.99
CA GLN A 51 -1.97 -1.88 -7.37
C GLN A 51 -3.15 -1.72 -8.35
N GLN A 52 -2.94 -0.89 -9.38
CA GLN A 52 -3.89 -0.66 -10.49
C GLN A 52 -5.30 -0.19 -10.08
N ILE A 53 -5.45 0.39 -8.88
CA ILE A 53 -6.73 0.95 -8.41
C ILE A 53 -6.56 2.39 -7.90
N SER A 54 -7.67 3.12 -7.79
CA SER A 54 -7.66 4.46 -7.20
C SER A 54 -7.29 4.42 -5.72
N THR A 55 -6.74 5.53 -5.19
CA THR A 55 -6.45 5.68 -3.75
C THR A 55 -7.69 5.41 -2.89
N LYS A 56 -8.88 5.86 -3.32
CA LYS A 56 -10.14 5.65 -2.60
C LYS A 56 -10.55 4.19 -2.53
N ALA A 57 -10.38 3.45 -3.63
CA ALA A 57 -10.65 2.02 -3.67
C ALA A 57 -9.67 1.27 -2.78
N HIS A 58 -8.38 1.62 -2.85
CA HIS A 58 -7.36 1.05 -2.01
C HIS A 58 -7.65 1.25 -0.52
N GLU A 59 -7.94 2.48 -0.08
CA GLU A 59 -8.30 2.77 1.31
C GLU A 59 -9.52 1.97 1.79
N THR A 60 -10.50 1.75 0.91
CA THR A 60 -11.70 0.98 1.25
C THR A 60 -11.39 -0.50 1.43
N ILE A 61 -10.61 -1.10 0.52
CA ILE A 61 -10.21 -2.51 0.63
C ILE A 61 -9.29 -2.69 1.86
N TRP A 62 -8.34 -1.79 2.05
CA TRP A 62 -7.43 -1.83 3.20
C TRP A 62 -8.18 -1.76 4.54
N ARG A 63 -9.20 -0.89 4.63
CA ARG A 63 -10.07 -0.82 5.82
C ARG A 63 -10.77 -2.16 6.06
N LYS A 64 -11.42 -2.74 5.04
CA LYS A 64 -12.10 -4.05 5.18
C LYS A 64 -11.15 -5.17 5.63
N MET A 65 -9.94 -5.20 5.08
CA MET A 65 -8.92 -6.17 5.47
C MET A 65 -8.47 -5.97 6.91
N SER A 66 -8.22 -4.72 7.31
CA SER A 66 -7.83 -4.37 8.68
C SER A 66 -8.95 -4.69 9.67
N ASP A 67 -10.21 -4.44 9.32
CA ASP A 67 -11.37 -4.75 10.16
C ASP A 67 -11.56 -6.26 10.33
N ALA A 68 -11.26 -7.06 9.30
CA ALA A 68 -11.41 -8.51 9.33
C ALA A 68 -10.25 -9.24 10.02
N LEU A 69 -9.01 -8.76 9.85
CA LEU A 69 -7.80 -9.43 10.34
C LEU A 69 -7.25 -8.82 11.64
N GLY A 70 -7.61 -7.57 11.93
CA GLY A 70 -6.89 -6.73 12.87
C GLY A 70 -5.50 -6.43 12.32
N GLU A 71 -4.50 -7.17 12.81
CA GLU A 71 -3.15 -7.16 12.28
C GLU A 71 -3.04 -8.05 11.03
N VAL A 72 -2.44 -7.51 9.97
CA VAL A 72 -2.19 -8.24 8.72
C VAL A 72 -0.90 -9.04 8.86
N THR A 73 -1.02 -10.32 9.19
CA THR A 73 0.11 -11.25 9.31
C THR A 73 0.01 -12.38 8.28
N PRO A 74 1.11 -13.06 7.93
CA PRO A 74 1.09 -14.18 6.98
C PRO A 74 0.06 -15.24 7.36
N GLU A 75 0.09 -15.70 8.61
CA GLU A 75 -0.82 -16.73 9.15
C GLU A 75 -2.29 -16.33 9.01
N LYS A 76 -2.65 -15.09 9.35
CA LYS A 76 -4.03 -14.61 9.26
C LYS A 76 -4.50 -14.47 7.81
N VAL A 77 -3.60 -14.06 6.92
CA VAL A 77 -3.89 -13.98 5.47
C VAL A 77 -4.07 -15.37 4.87
N LEU A 78 -3.24 -16.36 5.25
CA LEU A 78 -3.37 -17.75 4.79
C LEU A 78 -4.65 -18.42 5.32
N ASN A 79 -5.09 -18.08 6.52
CA ASN A 79 -6.31 -18.62 7.11
C ASN A 79 -7.59 -17.95 6.60
N LEU A 80 -7.50 -16.89 5.79
CA LEU A 80 -8.68 -16.30 5.17
C LEU A 80 -9.19 -17.19 4.04
N PRO A 81 -10.48 -17.56 4.03
CA PRO A 81 -11.03 -18.29 2.90
C PRO A 81 -10.97 -17.41 1.64
N PRO A 82 -10.61 -17.96 0.47
CA PRO A 82 -10.50 -17.21 -0.78
C PRO A 82 -11.75 -16.39 -1.12
N GLU A 83 -12.94 -16.86 -0.71
CA GLU A 83 -14.23 -16.19 -0.91
C GLU A 83 -14.34 -14.89 -0.10
N ALA A 84 -13.86 -14.88 1.14
CA ALA A 84 -13.85 -13.68 1.97
C ALA A 84 -12.92 -12.62 1.38
N LEU A 85 -11.76 -13.05 0.86
CA LEU A 85 -10.82 -12.18 0.20
C LEU A 85 -11.40 -11.58 -1.09
N GLN A 86 -12.05 -12.40 -1.92
CA GLN A 86 -12.75 -11.92 -3.12
C GLN A 86 -13.89 -10.94 -2.80
N ALA A 87 -14.64 -11.18 -1.72
CA ALA A 87 -15.72 -10.29 -1.29
C ALA A 87 -15.21 -8.89 -0.88
N MET A 88 -14.01 -8.81 -0.32
CA MET A 88 -13.38 -7.52 0.03
C MET A 88 -13.03 -6.70 -1.22
N ILE A 89 -12.62 -7.37 -2.31
CA ILE A 89 -12.08 -6.77 -3.53
C ILE A 89 -13.17 -6.38 -4.56
N LYS A 90 -14.34 -7.02 -4.56
CA LYS A 90 -15.47 -6.80 -5.50
C LYS A 90 -16.11 -5.39 -5.49
N TYR A 91 -15.51 -4.42 -4.81
CA TYR A 91 -16.12 -3.13 -4.49
C TYR A 91 -16.33 -2.16 -5.67
N ASP A 92 -15.83 -2.44 -6.87
CA ASP A 92 -16.14 -1.59 -8.02
C ASP A 92 -16.53 -2.43 -9.23
N SER A 93 -17.74 -2.16 -9.70
CA SER A 93 -18.30 -2.60 -10.96
C SER A 93 -17.28 -2.56 -12.10
N GLY A 94 -16.84 -3.74 -12.58
CA GLY A 94 -16.39 -3.90 -13.97
C GLY A 94 -15.03 -4.53 -14.26
N ASP A 95 -14.14 -4.81 -13.29
CA ASP A 95 -12.75 -5.15 -13.66
C ASP A 95 -12.28 -6.53 -13.19
N ALA A 96 -12.47 -7.53 -14.05
CA ALA A 96 -11.85 -8.85 -13.97
C ALA A 96 -10.30 -8.89 -13.84
N PRO A 97 -9.51 -7.91 -14.35
CA PRO A 97 -8.05 -7.87 -14.17
C PRO A 97 -7.59 -7.74 -12.70
N ARG A 98 -8.50 -7.34 -11.80
CA ARG A 98 -8.22 -7.08 -10.37
C ARG A 98 -8.06 -8.35 -9.53
N ILE A 99 -8.66 -9.47 -9.95
CA ILE A 99 -8.58 -10.74 -9.21
C ILE A 99 -7.21 -11.43 -9.44
N GLN A 100 -6.60 -11.26 -10.63
CA GLN A 100 -5.33 -11.90 -10.98
C GLN A 100 -4.13 -11.39 -10.16
N HIS A 101 -4.08 -10.11 -9.79
CA HIS A 101 -2.96 -9.58 -8.99
C HIS A 101 -3.01 -10.05 -7.54
N PHE A 102 -4.21 -10.33 -7.01
CA PHE A 102 -4.37 -10.79 -5.64
C PHE A 102 -4.14 -12.29 -5.47
N MET A 103 -4.52 -13.10 -6.46
CA MET A 103 -4.11 -14.50 -6.51
C MET A 103 -2.59 -14.63 -6.43
N LYS A 104 -1.84 -13.71 -7.08
CA LYS A 104 -0.38 -13.66 -6.94
C LYS A 104 0.10 -13.34 -5.51
N VAL A 105 -0.67 -12.61 -4.69
CA VAL A 105 -0.34 -12.38 -3.25
C VAL A 105 -0.53 -13.64 -2.45
N HIS A 106 -1.66 -14.31 -2.65
CA HIS A 106 -1.97 -15.57 -2.00
C HIS A 106 -0.91 -16.63 -2.36
N ASP A 107 -0.59 -16.74 -3.65
CA ASP A 107 0.46 -17.63 -4.15
C ASP A 107 1.84 -17.22 -3.61
N PHE A 108 2.15 -15.92 -3.58
CA PHE A 108 3.40 -15.42 -2.99
C PHE A 108 3.50 -15.77 -1.51
N ALA A 109 2.46 -15.55 -0.71
CA ALA A 109 2.40 -15.91 0.71
C ALA A 109 2.62 -17.42 0.91
N ALA A 110 2.02 -18.25 0.05
CA ALA A 110 2.25 -19.70 0.03
C ALA A 110 3.67 -20.09 -0.42
N THR A 111 4.39 -19.21 -1.12
CA THR A 111 5.76 -19.46 -1.59
C THR A 111 6.83 -19.08 -0.54
N ILE A 112 6.49 -18.24 0.45
CA ILE A 112 7.45 -17.79 1.48
C ILE A 112 7.55 -18.74 2.68
N ASP A 113 6.75 -19.81 2.72
CA ASP A 113 6.78 -20.96 3.65
C ASP A 113 7.46 -20.68 5.01
N VAL A 114 6.80 -19.83 5.81
CA VAL A 114 6.81 -19.90 7.26
C VAL A 114 5.51 -20.56 7.69
#